data_AF-W1I866-F1
#
_entry.id   AF-W1I866-F1
#
_cell.length_a   1.000
_cell.length_b   1.000
_cell.length_c   1.000
_cell.angle_alpha   90.00
_cell.angle_beta   90.00
_cell.angle_gamma   90.00
#
_symmetry.space_group_name_H-M   'P 1'
#
loop_
_entity.id
_entity.type
_entity.pdbx_description
1 polymer ?
#
loop_
_entity_poly.entity_id
_entity_poly.type
_entity_poly.pdbx_seq_one_letter_code
_entity_poly.pdbx_strand_id
1 'polypeptide(L)'
;QSGHVMVYGIPSMRILKYIGVFTPEPWQGYGFDDESKAVLAQGKIEGKDILFGDTHHPALSETDGDSDGQFLFINDKANPRVAVIDLHDF
;
A
#
# COMPACT_ATOMS: atom_id res chain seq x y z
N GLN A 1 -2.42 13.30 4.00
CA GLN A 1 -2.79 11.86 3.94
C GLN A 1 -1.60 11.01 4.38
N SER A 2 -1.77 9.75 4.77
CA SER A 2 -0.70 8.96 5.42
C SER A 2 0.13 8.09 4.47
N GLY A 3 -0.33 7.78 3.26
CA GLY A 3 0.38 6.92 2.30
C GLY A 3 0.29 5.42 2.60
N HIS A 4 -0.63 5.03 3.48
CA HIS A 4 -0.92 3.63 3.87
C HIS A 4 -2.29 3.20 3.35
N VAL A 5 -2.58 1.90 3.44
CA VAL A 5 -3.93 1.34 3.28
C VAL A 5 -4.41 0.81 4.64
N MET A 6 -5.65 1.14 5.03
CA MET A 6 -6.24 0.70 6.30
C MET A 6 -7.26 -0.40 6.07
N VAL A 7 -7.18 -1.46 6.86
CA VAL A 7 -8.11 -2.58 6.81
C VAL A 7 -9.12 -2.42 7.94
N TYR A 8 -10.40 -2.34 7.59
CA TYR A 8 -11.51 -2.20 8.54
C TYR A 8 -12.34 -3.48 8.60
N GLY A 9 -12.71 -3.89 9.81
CA GLY A 9 -13.65 -4.98 10.01
C GLY A 9 -15.09 -4.47 10.04
N ILE A 10 -15.89 -4.82 9.03
CA ILE A 10 -17.32 -4.49 8.95
C ILE A 10 -18.14 -5.62 9.60
N PRO A 11 -19.15 -5.33 10.46
CA PRO A 11 -19.71 -4.02 10.80
C PRO A 11 -19.08 -3.33 12.03
N SER A 12 -18.05 -3.92 12.65
CA SER A 12 -17.48 -3.40 13.91
C SER A 12 -16.77 -2.04 13.79
N MET A 13 -16.40 -1.65 12.57
CA MET A 13 -15.61 -0.45 12.24
C MET A 13 -14.24 -0.37 12.94
N ARG A 14 -13.76 -1.48 13.49
CA ARG A 14 -12.43 -1.56 14.08
C ARG A 14 -11.38 -1.60 12.97
N ILE A 15 -10.29 -0.85 13.18
CA ILE A 15 -9.09 -0.97 12.37
C ILE A 15 -8.43 -2.31 12.74
N LEU A 16 -8.24 -3.17 11.76
CA LEU A 16 -7.60 -4.47 11.91
C LEU A 16 -6.11 -4.40 11.60
N LYS A 17 -5.72 -3.58 10.62
CA LYS A 17 -4.35 -3.46 10.14
C LYS A 17 -4.08 -2.16 9.40
N TYR A 18 -2.83 -1.71 9.45
CA TYR A 18 -2.26 -0.71 8.56
C TYR A 18 -1.28 -1.42 7.63
N ILE A 19 -1.51 -1.36 6.32
CA ILE A 19 -0.60 -1.93 5.33
C ILE A 19 0.37 -0.82 4.91
N GLY A 20 1.67 -1.06 5.05
CA GLY A 20 2.73 -0.19 4.54
C GLY A 20 2.73 -0.18 3.00
N VAL A 21 2.74 1.01 2.39
CA VAL A 21 2.69 1.16 0.92
C VAL A 21 3.74 2.16 0.43
N PHE A 22 3.47 3.46 0.60
CA PHE A 22 4.33 4.53 0.07
C PHE A 22 5.13 5.27 1.14
N THR A 23 4.74 5.09 2.39
CA THR A 23 5.37 5.68 3.58
C THR A 23 5.94 4.53 4.43
N PRO A 24 7.15 4.66 5.01
CA PRO A 24 7.64 3.70 5.98
C PRO A 24 6.65 3.49 7.13
N GLU A 25 6.38 2.23 7.47
CA GLU A 25 5.46 1.80 8.53
C GLU A 25 6.29 1.08 9.61
N PRO A 26 6.59 1.75 10.74
CA PRO A 26 7.58 1.27 11.71
C PRO A 26 7.06 0.17 12.64
N TRP A 27 5.75 -0.03 12.80
CA TRP A 27 5.22 -1.06 13.71
C TRP A 27 5.52 -2.47 13.20
N GLN A 28 5.40 -2.68 11.88
CA GLN A 28 5.71 -3.94 11.21
C GLN A 28 7.12 -3.97 10.60
N GLY A 29 7.82 -2.84 10.60
CA GLY A 29 9.18 -2.72 10.07
C GLY A 29 9.27 -2.42 8.57
N TYR A 30 8.15 -2.16 7.89
CA TYR A 30 8.14 -1.81 6.47
C TYR A 30 8.88 -0.48 6.23
N GLY A 31 9.89 -0.50 5.37
CA GLY A 31 10.84 0.57 5.12
C GLY A 31 12.09 0.52 6.00
N PHE A 32 12.27 -0.51 6.83
CA PHE A 32 13.41 -0.66 7.74
C PHE A 32 14.25 -1.93 7.48
N ASP A 33 13.67 -2.99 6.90
CA ASP A 33 14.39 -4.14 6.33
C ASP A 33 14.88 -3.89 4.89
N ASP A 34 15.67 -4.80 4.34
CA ASP A 34 16.29 -4.63 3.02
C ASP A 34 15.27 -4.82 1.88
N GLU A 35 14.33 -5.75 2.05
CA GLU A 35 13.29 -6.10 1.08
C GLU A 35 12.30 -4.94 0.88
N SER A 36 11.76 -4.38 1.95
CA SER A 36 10.81 -3.27 1.91
C SER A 36 11.47 -1.96 1.47
N LYS A 37 12.74 -1.72 1.83
CA LYS A 37 13.53 -0.62 1.26
C LYS A 37 13.70 -0.77 -0.24
N ALA A 38 13.93 -2.00 -0.73
CA ALA A 38 14.02 -2.25 -2.16
C ALA A 38 12.69 -1.95 -2.88
N VAL A 39 11.55 -2.29 -2.28
CA VAL A 39 10.22 -1.93 -2.81
C VAL A 39 10.03 -0.42 -2.85
N LEU A 40 10.26 0.29 -1.75
CA LEU A 40 10.14 1.76 -1.70
C LEU A 40 11.09 2.45 -2.70
N ALA A 41 12.28 1.89 -2.91
CA ALA A 41 13.27 2.40 -3.85
C ALA A 41 12.81 2.33 -5.32
N GLN A 42 11.90 1.43 -5.69
CA GLN A 42 11.31 1.39 -7.03
C GLN A 42 10.48 2.65 -7.34
N GLY A 43 10.01 3.35 -6.29
CA GLY A 43 9.26 4.60 -6.39
C GLY A 43 10.12 5.87 -6.35
N LYS A 44 11.45 5.77 -6.45
CA LYS A 44 12.33 6.96 -6.48
C LYS A 44 12.05 7.81 -7.72
N ILE A 45 12.08 9.12 -7.54
CA ILE A 45 11.94 10.10 -8.62
C ILE A 45 13.24 10.88 -8.71
N GLU A 46 13.87 10.89 -9.89
CA GLU A 46 15.16 11.56 -10.11
C GLU A 46 16.26 11.16 -9.10
N GLY A 47 16.26 9.88 -8.70
CA GLY A 47 17.22 9.34 -7.72
C GLY A 47 16.95 9.72 -6.26
N LYS A 48 15.88 10.48 -5.97
CA LYS A 48 15.49 10.86 -4.61
C LYS A 48 14.52 9.86 -4.00
N ASP A 49 14.74 9.56 -2.73
CA ASP A 49 13.82 8.77 -1.92
C ASP A 49 12.54 9.56 -1.63
N ILE A 50 11.40 8.90 -1.84
CA ILE A 50 10.08 9.44 -1.57
C ILE A 50 9.45 8.62 -0.45
N LEU A 51 9.53 9.15 0.78
CA LEU A 51 9.14 8.46 2.01
C LEU A 51 7.78 8.90 2.56
N PHE A 52 6.93 9.45 1.69
CA PHE A 52 5.55 9.85 2.00
C PHE A 52 4.66 9.52 0.80
N GLY A 53 3.35 9.47 1.01
CA GLY A 53 2.40 9.26 -0.08
C GLY A 53 0.97 9.69 0.25
N ASP A 54 0.13 9.67 -0.78
CA ASP A 54 -1.23 10.20 -0.75
C ASP A 54 -2.22 9.22 -1.44
N THR A 55 -2.64 8.20 -0.67
CA THR A 55 -3.37 6.99 -1.11
C THR A 55 -4.88 7.17 -1.32
N HIS A 56 -5.36 7.35 -2.55
CA HIS A 56 -6.77 7.74 -2.75
C HIS A 56 -7.75 6.60 -3.05
N HIS A 57 -7.48 5.78 -4.06
CA HIS A 57 -8.46 4.85 -4.61
C HIS A 57 -7.97 3.40 -4.54
N PRO A 58 -8.30 2.66 -3.47
CA PRO A 58 -8.06 1.23 -3.43
C PRO A 58 -9.04 0.50 -4.37
N ALA A 59 -8.54 -0.39 -5.21
CA ALA A 59 -9.33 -1.23 -6.10
C ALA A 59 -8.89 -2.69 -5.99
N LEU A 60 -9.85 -3.61 -5.82
CA LEU A 60 -9.57 -5.04 -5.78
C LEU A 60 -9.42 -5.59 -7.21
N SER A 61 -8.58 -6.60 -7.38
CA SER A 61 -8.57 -7.39 -8.61
C SER A 61 -9.88 -8.15 -8.78
N GLU A 62 -10.25 -8.37 -10.04
CA GLU A 62 -11.50 -9.01 -10.42
C GLU A 62 -11.25 -10.08 -11.50
N THR A 63 -12.02 -11.16 -11.43
CA THR A 63 -12.15 -12.15 -12.49
C THR A 63 -13.64 -12.24 -12.84
N ASP A 64 -13.98 -12.11 -14.12
CA ASP A 64 -15.37 -12.09 -14.63
C ASP A 64 -16.29 -11.05 -13.94
N GLY A 65 -15.72 -9.96 -13.42
CA GLY A 65 -16.46 -8.86 -12.78
C GLY A 65 -16.72 -9.06 -11.28
N ASP A 66 -16.25 -10.16 -10.69
CA ASP A 66 -16.29 -10.41 -9.25
C ASP A 66 -14.89 -10.26 -8.65
N SER A 67 -14.81 -9.71 -7.42
CA SER A 67 -13.53 -9.62 -6.71
C SER A 67 -12.95 -11.01 -6.47
N ASP A 68 -11.72 -11.24 -6.95
CA ASP A 68 -11.08 -12.56 -6.91
C ASP A 68 -10.14 -12.74 -5.70
N GLY A 69 -9.93 -11.67 -4.93
CA GLY A 69 -9.18 -11.70 -3.67
C GLY A 69 -7.67 -11.89 -3.84
N GLN A 70 -7.11 -11.63 -5.04
CA GLN A 70 -5.67 -11.79 -5.29
C GLN A 70 -4.88 -10.52 -4.97
N PHE A 71 -5.32 -9.36 -5.46
CA PHE A 71 -4.57 -8.11 -5.36
C PHE A 71 -5.43 -6.91 -4.98
N LEU A 72 -4.77 -5.90 -4.40
CA LEU A 72 -5.30 -4.55 -4.27
C LEU A 72 -4.37 -3.56 -4.98
N PHE A 73 -4.93 -2.74 -5.86
CA PHE A 73 -4.23 -1.64 -6.52
C PHE A 73 -4.54 -0.33 -5.81
N ILE A 74 -3.51 0.51 -5.61
CA ILE A 74 -3.65 1.81 -4.94
C ILE A 74 -2.74 2.86 -5.57
N ASN A 75 -3.26 4.06 -5.79
CA ASN A 75 -2.49 5.18 -6.35
C ASN A 75 -1.86 6.04 -5.25
N ASP A 76 -0.72 6.66 -5.56
CA ASP A 76 -0.20 7.83 -4.86
C ASP A 76 -0.44 9.07 -5.72
N LYS A 77 -1.24 10.02 -5.22
CA LYS A 77 -1.52 11.28 -5.92
C LYS A 77 -0.37 12.28 -5.79
N ALA A 78 0.34 12.29 -4.66
CA ALA A 78 1.36 13.29 -4.40
C ALA A 78 2.62 13.05 -5.24
N ASN A 79 2.94 11.79 -5.49
CA ASN A 79 4.05 11.37 -6.34
C ASN A 79 3.51 10.29 -7.27
N PRO A 80 3.52 10.47 -8.60
CA PRO A 80 2.74 9.69 -9.56
C PRO A 80 3.19 8.22 -9.62
N ARG A 81 2.72 7.42 -8.65
CA ARG A 81 3.07 6.02 -8.42
C ARG A 81 1.80 5.20 -8.25
N VAL A 82 1.91 3.91 -8.54
CA VAL A 82 0.87 2.92 -8.26
C VAL A 82 1.55 1.74 -7.58
N ALA A 83 0.91 1.21 -6.54
CA ALA A 83 1.36 0.00 -5.85
C ALA A 83 0.33 -1.12 -6.05
N VAL A 84 0.84 -2.34 -5.98
CA VAL A 84 0.06 -3.58 -5.96
C VAL A 84 0.34 -4.26 -4.63
N ILE A 85 -0.70 -4.68 -3.94
CA ILE A 85 -0.64 -5.39 -2.66
C ILE A 85 -1.18 -6.80 -2.90
N ASP A 86 -0.41 -7.82 -2.55
CA ASP A 86 -0.87 -9.21 -2.54
C ASP A 86 -1.79 -9.44 -1.32
N LEU A 87 -3.00 -9.93 -1.56
CA LEU A 87 -4.00 -10.15 -0.51
C LEU A 87 -3.85 -11.51 0.19
N HIS A 88 -2.91 -12.35 -0.24
CA HIS A 88 -2.61 -13.61 0.45
C HIS A 88 -1.93 -13.39 1.81
N ASP A 89 -1.00 -12.43 1.93
CA ASP A 89 -0.17 -12.23 3.12
C ASP A 89 0.05 -10.78 3.60
N PHE A 90 -0.75 -9.82 3.10
CA PHE A 90 -0.72 -8.40 3.47
C PHE A 90 -0.72 -8.09 4.96
#